data_AF-A0A974C688-F1
#
_entry.id   AF-A0A974C688-F1
#
_cell.length_a   1.000
_cell.length_b   1.000
_cell.length_c   1.000
_cell.angle_alpha   90.00
_cell.angle_beta   90.00
_cell.angle_gamma   90.00
#
_symmetry.space_group_name_H-M   'P 1'
#
loop_
_entity.id
_entity.type
_entity.pdbx_description
1 polymer ?
#
loop_
_entity_poly.entity_id
_entity_poly.type
_entity_poly.pdbx_seq_one_letter_code
_entity_poly.pdbx_strand_id
1 'polypeptide(L)'
;MATLHRSTQAGGLAVPNLYLYYLAALLVTIRWWFESDCTNASCTLESGILGSREALRLLPYRGRAAHPQLAQKLLTPTGLTYHSPHAPLWCNKLLPHFLTNQDYKFWAGNGLRYVRDLYHEGELKSFLELKASCPTQHVTQFRYDQLRHGAQAQFPNPQSTIVATSLENALQLQVVGKPLSAIYHSLLAPEEKRPLKCFQKWIRDIDNLDEESWELIMRHMLATTISARDKLVQLKFMQLTFDRAPHPNDLNFSSSLIQGE
;
A
#
# COMPACT_ATOMS: atom_id res chain seq x y z
N MET A 1 -0.16 16.56 -11.67
CA MET A 1 -1.27 16.04 -12.50
C MET A 1 -2.21 15.07 -11.76
N ALA A 2 -2.23 15.01 -10.42
CA ALA A 2 -3.05 14.04 -9.68
C ALA A 2 -3.81 14.67 -8.48
N THR A 3 -4.42 15.84 -8.65
CA THR A 3 -5.13 16.54 -7.55
C THR A 3 -6.64 16.53 -7.71
N LEU A 4 -7.16 16.26 -8.92
CA LEU A 4 -8.60 16.31 -9.22
C LEU A 4 -9.42 15.23 -8.53
N HIS A 5 -8.80 14.11 -8.17
CA HIS A 5 -9.50 12.98 -7.55
C HIS A 5 -9.72 13.12 -6.05
N ARG A 6 -9.09 14.11 -5.42
CA ARG A 6 -9.27 14.37 -4.00
C ARG A 6 -10.65 14.93 -3.71
N SER A 7 -11.07 14.83 -2.45
CA SER A 7 -12.28 15.48 -1.98
C SER A 7 -12.25 16.98 -2.28
N THR A 8 -13.43 17.58 -2.39
CA THR A 8 -13.56 19.04 -2.59
C THR A 8 -12.95 19.83 -1.43
N GLN A 9 -13.02 19.28 -0.21
CA GLN A 9 -12.39 19.82 1.00
C GLN A 9 -10.85 19.81 0.89
N ALA A 10 -10.29 18.72 0.36
CA ALA A 10 -8.85 18.56 0.17
C ALA A 10 -8.33 19.18 -1.15
N GLY A 11 -9.07 20.11 -1.75
CA GLY A 11 -8.66 20.87 -2.94
C GLY A 11 -8.78 20.13 -4.28
N GLY A 12 -9.63 19.10 -4.36
CA GLY A 12 -9.95 18.37 -5.59
C GLY A 12 -11.36 18.62 -6.11
N LEU A 13 -11.78 17.82 -7.09
CA LEU A 13 -13.13 17.83 -7.67
C LEU A 13 -13.93 16.57 -7.36
N ALA A 14 -13.41 15.69 -6.49
CA ALA A 14 -13.94 14.36 -6.22
C ALA A 14 -14.16 13.53 -7.51
N VAL A 15 -13.33 13.75 -8.54
CA VAL A 15 -13.44 13.01 -9.81
C VAL A 15 -12.81 11.64 -9.62
N PRO A 16 -13.46 10.53 -10.05
CA PRO A 16 -12.88 9.21 -9.91
C PRO A 16 -11.54 9.12 -10.62
N ASN A 17 -10.52 8.60 -9.93
CA ASN A 17 -9.25 8.29 -10.55
C ASN A 17 -9.40 6.98 -11.35
N LEU A 18 -9.64 7.10 -12.66
CA LEU A 18 -9.89 5.95 -13.54
C LEU A 18 -8.74 4.93 -13.53
N TYR A 19 -7.51 5.38 -13.32
CA TYR A 19 -6.37 4.46 -13.20
C TYR A 19 -6.46 3.64 -11.90
N LEU A 20 -6.70 4.28 -10.75
CA LEU A 20 -6.90 3.56 -9.49
C LEU A 20 -8.14 2.66 -9.53
N TYR A 21 -9.19 3.09 -10.24
CA TYR A 21 -10.40 2.30 -10.45
C TYR A 21 -10.11 1.05 -11.29
N TYR A 22 -9.36 1.20 -12.39
CA TYR A 22 -8.88 0.08 -13.19
C TYR A 22 -8.02 -0.90 -12.36
N LEU A 23 -7.10 -0.37 -11.55
CA LEU A 23 -6.30 -1.21 -10.65
C LEU A 23 -7.17 -1.93 -9.60
N ALA A 24 -8.15 -1.25 -9.03
CA ALA A 24 -9.10 -1.87 -8.09
C ALA A 24 -9.88 -3.01 -8.76
N ALA A 25 -10.30 -2.84 -10.02
CA ALA A 25 -10.98 -3.90 -10.77
C ALA A 25 -10.07 -5.12 -11.00
N LEU A 26 -8.80 -4.91 -11.35
CA LEU A 26 -7.83 -6.02 -11.45
C LEU A 26 -7.63 -6.74 -10.11
N LEU A 27 -7.57 -5.97 -9.02
CA LEU A 27 -7.41 -6.51 -7.67
C LEU A 27 -8.64 -7.30 -7.20
N VAL A 28 -9.85 -6.91 -7.61
CA VAL A 28 -11.06 -7.73 -7.40
C VAL A 28 -10.93 -9.08 -8.09
N THR A 29 -10.33 -9.15 -9.29
CA THR A 29 -10.08 -10.43 -9.95
C THR A 29 -9.09 -11.28 -9.16
N ILE A 30 -8.02 -10.66 -8.65
CA ILE A 30 -6.99 -11.32 -7.84
C ILE A 30 -7.53 -11.79 -6.48
N ARG A 31 -8.52 -11.09 -5.91
CA ARG A 31 -9.19 -11.49 -4.65
C ARG A 31 -9.69 -12.94 -4.70
N TRP A 32 -10.21 -13.38 -5.83
CA TRP A 32 -10.68 -14.75 -6.01
C TRP A 32 -9.58 -15.81 -5.81
N TRP A 33 -8.29 -15.46 -5.99
CA TRP A 33 -7.17 -16.36 -5.71
C TRP A 33 -6.97 -16.62 -4.22
N PHE A 34 -7.43 -15.72 -3.36
CA PHE A 34 -7.34 -15.84 -1.91
C PHE A 34 -8.57 -16.52 -1.30
N GLU A 35 -9.69 -16.50 -2.01
CA GLU A 35 -10.94 -17.09 -1.55
C GLU A 35 -10.90 -18.62 -1.58
N SER A 36 -11.56 -19.25 -0.60
CA SER A 36 -11.58 -20.71 -0.43
C SER A 36 -12.74 -21.37 -1.18
N ASP A 37 -13.73 -20.60 -1.62
CA ASP A 37 -14.86 -21.11 -2.39
C ASP A 37 -14.51 -21.29 -3.87
N CYS A 38 -14.96 -22.39 -4.44
CA CYS A 38 -14.64 -22.87 -5.79
C CYS A 38 -15.71 -22.52 -6.84
N THR A 39 -16.56 -21.54 -6.55
CA THR A 39 -17.66 -21.17 -7.45
C THR A 39 -17.18 -20.45 -8.71
N ASN A 40 -15.99 -19.85 -8.67
CA ASN A 40 -15.43 -19.13 -9.82
C ASN A 40 -14.66 -20.07 -10.77
N ALA A 41 -15.20 -20.27 -11.97
CA ALA A 41 -14.59 -21.10 -13.02
C ALA A 41 -13.18 -20.65 -13.43
N SER A 42 -12.89 -19.33 -13.39
CA SER A 42 -11.57 -18.79 -13.72
C SER A 42 -10.50 -19.29 -12.75
N CYS A 43 -10.80 -19.35 -11.44
CA CYS A 43 -9.85 -19.87 -10.46
C CYS A 43 -9.57 -21.35 -10.64
N THR A 44 -10.58 -22.13 -11.03
CA THR A 44 -10.41 -23.56 -11.33
C THR A 44 -9.45 -23.75 -12.50
N LEU A 45 -9.64 -23.03 -13.61
CA LEU A 45 -8.75 -23.10 -14.77
C LEU A 45 -7.31 -22.66 -14.44
N GLU A 46 -7.15 -21.52 -13.77
CA GLU A 46 -5.83 -20.99 -13.43
C GLU A 46 -5.09 -21.89 -12.43
N SER A 47 -5.80 -22.45 -11.45
CA SER A 47 -5.23 -23.43 -10.52
C SER A 47 -4.79 -24.71 -11.22
N GLY A 48 -5.53 -25.15 -12.24
CA GLY A 48 -5.17 -26.30 -13.10
C GLY A 48 -3.87 -26.06 -13.87
N ILE A 49 -3.68 -24.85 -14.44
CA ILE A 49 -2.45 -24.45 -15.12
C ILE A 49 -1.25 -24.43 -14.16
N LEU A 50 -1.48 -24.06 -12.90
CA LEU A 50 -0.45 -23.99 -11.86
C LEU A 50 -0.23 -25.32 -11.13
N GLY A 51 -1.08 -26.32 -11.37
CA GLY A 51 -1.04 -27.63 -10.75
C GLY A 51 -1.54 -27.69 -9.30
N SER A 52 -1.85 -26.55 -8.66
CA SER A 52 -2.47 -26.51 -7.34
C SER A 52 -3.11 -25.15 -7.03
N ARG A 53 -4.11 -25.17 -6.14
CA ARG A 53 -4.78 -23.95 -5.65
C ARG A 53 -3.88 -23.14 -4.73
N GLU A 54 -3.07 -23.82 -3.93
CA GLU A 54 -2.06 -23.20 -3.07
C GLU A 54 -1.03 -22.44 -3.90
N ALA A 55 -0.62 -22.96 -5.06
CA ALA A 55 0.27 -22.24 -5.95
C ALA A 55 -0.36 -20.95 -6.50
N LEU A 56 -1.67 -20.97 -6.83
CA LEU A 56 -2.41 -19.78 -7.26
C LEU A 56 -2.50 -18.73 -6.15
N ARG A 57 -2.85 -19.14 -4.92
CA ARG A 57 -2.93 -18.22 -3.77
C ARG A 57 -1.59 -17.59 -3.41
N LEU A 58 -0.49 -18.32 -3.59
CA LEU A 58 0.86 -17.87 -3.26
C LEU A 58 1.53 -17.07 -4.39
N LEU A 59 0.89 -17.02 -5.56
CA LEU A 59 1.42 -16.42 -6.77
C LEU A 59 1.73 -14.93 -6.63
N PRO A 60 0.92 -14.10 -5.93
CA PRO A 60 1.24 -12.69 -5.69
C PRO A 60 2.52 -12.48 -4.85
N TYR A 61 2.88 -13.45 -4.01
CA TYR A 61 4.06 -13.34 -3.14
C TYR A 61 5.32 -13.96 -3.77
N ARG A 62 5.18 -15.04 -4.55
CA ARG A 62 6.31 -15.76 -5.13
C ARG A 62 6.86 -15.14 -6.41
N GLY A 63 6.00 -14.45 -7.18
CA GLY A 63 6.36 -13.83 -8.46
C GLY A 63 6.77 -14.86 -9.52
N ARG A 64 5.96 -15.02 -10.58
CA ARG A 64 6.34 -15.81 -11.77
C ARG A 64 6.82 -14.89 -12.89
N ALA A 65 7.71 -15.39 -13.74
CA ALA A 65 8.33 -14.62 -14.82
C ALA A 65 7.35 -14.17 -15.93
N ALA A 66 6.16 -14.79 -16.04
CA ALA A 66 5.24 -14.55 -17.17
C ALA A 66 4.06 -13.61 -16.84
N HIS A 67 3.45 -13.67 -15.66
CA HIS A 67 2.46 -12.74 -15.07
C HIS A 67 2.25 -13.19 -13.61
N PRO A 68 2.16 -12.32 -12.57
CA PRO A 68 1.59 -10.98 -12.48
C PRO A 68 2.50 -10.02 -11.70
N GLN A 69 3.33 -9.27 -12.41
CA GLN A 69 4.15 -8.23 -11.79
C GLN A 69 3.30 -7.15 -11.12
N LEU A 70 2.05 -6.99 -11.52
CA LEU A 70 1.16 -5.93 -11.07
C LEU A 70 0.58 -6.22 -9.67
N ALA A 71 0.13 -7.45 -9.41
CA ALA A 71 -0.31 -7.88 -8.08
C ALA A 71 0.83 -7.81 -7.07
N GLN A 72 2.02 -8.29 -7.48
CA GLN A 72 3.23 -8.19 -6.67
C GLN A 72 3.59 -6.72 -6.44
N LYS A 73 3.70 -5.87 -7.47
CA LYS A 73 3.98 -4.42 -7.31
C LYS A 73 2.96 -3.67 -6.46
N LEU A 74 1.68 -4.08 -6.45
CA LEU A 74 0.64 -3.45 -5.64
C LEU A 74 0.63 -3.93 -4.19
N LEU A 75 0.89 -5.21 -3.95
CA LEU A 75 1.03 -5.80 -2.61
C LEU A 75 2.41 -5.55 -1.99
N THR A 76 3.40 -5.31 -2.85
CA THR A 76 4.76 -4.91 -2.51
C THR A 76 5.04 -3.55 -3.17
N PRO A 77 4.42 -2.45 -2.70
CA PRO A 77 4.81 -1.13 -3.16
C PRO A 77 6.32 -1.00 -2.96
N THR A 78 6.98 -0.48 -3.98
CA THR A 78 8.43 -0.22 -4.02
C THR A 78 8.99 0.22 -2.66
N GLY A 79 9.95 -0.55 -2.14
CA GLY A 79 10.69 -0.22 -0.90
C GLY A 79 10.13 -0.78 0.39
N LEU A 80 9.76 -2.08 0.43
CA LEU A 80 9.16 -2.70 1.61
C LEU A 80 10.07 -2.64 2.86
N THR A 81 9.68 -1.77 3.79
CA THR A 81 9.93 -1.88 5.24
C THR A 81 8.86 -2.73 5.93
N TYR A 82 7.95 -3.38 5.17
CA TYR A 82 6.83 -4.15 5.70
C TYR A 82 6.70 -5.52 5.00
N HIS A 83 6.41 -6.56 5.76
CA HIS A 83 6.22 -7.92 5.27
C HIS A 83 4.80 -8.38 5.56
N SER A 84 4.14 -8.94 4.53
CA SER A 84 2.82 -9.53 4.70
C SER A 84 2.88 -10.74 5.64
N PRO A 85 1.97 -10.85 6.63
CA PRO A 85 1.88 -12.03 7.50
C PRO A 85 1.51 -13.31 6.75
N HIS A 86 0.91 -13.17 5.55
CA HIS A 86 0.48 -14.27 4.69
C HIS A 86 1.50 -14.60 3.60
N ALA A 87 2.64 -13.91 3.57
CA ALA A 87 3.72 -14.27 2.69
C ALA A 87 4.23 -15.68 3.05
N PRO A 88 4.46 -16.55 2.06
CA PRO A 88 5.08 -17.84 2.32
C PRO A 88 6.52 -17.61 2.78
N LEU A 89 6.95 -18.35 3.80
CA LEU A 89 8.34 -18.36 4.26
C LEU A 89 9.25 -19.00 3.22
N TRP A 90 8.77 -20.10 2.64
CA TRP A 90 9.57 -20.98 1.81
C TRP A 90 9.38 -20.69 0.33
N CYS A 91 10.51 -20.75 -0.39
CA CYS A 91 10.60 -20.47 -1.83
C CYS A 91 10.12 -19.06 -2.19
N ASN A 92 10.30 -18.10 -1.27
CA ASN A 92 9.96 -16.70 -1.50
C ASN A 92 11.23 -15.90 -1.82
N LYS A 93 11.30 -15.35 -3.03
CA LYS A 93 12.43 -14.53 -3.48
C LYS A 93 12.58 -13.23 -2.69
N LEU A 94 11.52 -12.79 -2.01
CA LEU A 94 11.51 -11.60 -1.16
C LEU A 94 12.13 -11.87 0.22
N LEU A 95 12.40 -13.13 0.58
CA LEU A 95 12.95 -13.55 1.87
C LEU A 95 14.27 -14.32 1.68
N PRO A 96 15.36 -13.64 1.30
CA PRO A 96 16.63 -14.30 0.94
C PRO A 96 17.21 -15.15 2.06
N HIS A 97 17.08 -14.74 3.33
CA HIS A 97 17.61 -15.49 4.47
C HIS A 97 16.90 -16.84 4.70
N PHE A 98 15.66 -17.01 4.23
CA PHE A 98 14.94 -18.27 4.31
C PHE A 98 15.18 -19.19 3.11
N LEU A 99 15.75 -18.68 2.01
CA LEU A 99 16.15 -19.49 0.85
C LEU A 99 17.41 -20.33 1.14
N THR A 100 18.27 -19.87 2.04
CA THR A 100 19.49 -20.58 2.46
C THR A 100 19.20 -21.85 3.27
N ASN A 101 18.03 -21.93 3.90
CA ASN A 101 17.63 -23.06 4.72
C ASN A 101 17.19 -24.27 3.86
N GLN A 102 17.97 -25.35 3.92
CA GLN A 102 17.70 -26.58 3.14
C GLN A 102 16.51 -27.40 3.68
N ASP A 103 16.14 -27.21 4.95
CA ASP A 103 15.09 -27.98 5.65
C ASP A 103 13.65 -27.40 5.47
N TYR A 104 13.40 -26.62 4.42
CA TYR A 104 12.09 -26.00 4.20
C TYR A 104 10.92 -26.99 4.11
N LYS A 105 11.15 -28.20 3.56
CA LYS A 105 10.13 -29.26 3.47
C LYS A 105 9.71 -29.76 4.85
N PHE A 106 10.66 -29.89 5.77
CA PHE A 106 10.41 -30.31 7.14
C PHE A 106 9.51 -29.28 7.86
N TRP A 107 9.85 -28.00 7.75
CA TRP A 107 9.07 -26.94 8.39
C TRP A 107 7.68 -26.76 7.77
N ALA A 108 7.57 -26.77 6.44
CA ALA A 108 6.30 -26.67 5.74
C ALA A 108 5.35 -27.83 6.04
N GLY A 109 5.89 -29.04 6.24
CA GLY A 109 5.16 -30.23 6.66
C GLY A 109 4.66 -30.15 8.11
N ASN A 110 5.37 -29.43 8.97
CA ASN A 110 5.03 -29.21 10.38
C ASN A 110 4.15 -27.97 10.63
N GLY A 111 3.58 -27.39 9.58
CA GLY A 111 2.62 -26.29 9.69
C GLY A 111 3.23 -24.88 9.71
N LEU A 112 4.56 -24.75 9.66
CA LEU A 112 5.22 -23.45 9.47
C LEU A 112 5.29 -23.12 7.99
N ARG A 113 4.28 -22.41 7.45
CA ARG A 113 4.20 -22.11 6.02
C ARG A 113 4.29 -20.61 5.72
N TYR A 114 3.76 -19.79 6.63
CA TYR A 114 3.60 -18.35 6.47
C TYR A 114 4.38 -17.57 7.53
N VAL A 115 4.68 -16.30 7.24
CA VAL A 115 5.39 -15.41 8.18
C VAL A 115 4.67 -15.35 9.53
N ARG A 116 3.34 -15.22 9.55
CA ARG A 116 2.54 -15.23 10.78
C ARG A 116 2.72 -16.49 11.63
N ASP A 117 3.10 -17.62 11.04
CA ASP A 117 3.21 -18.88 11.76
C ASP A 117 4.48 -18.91 12.63
N LEU A 118 5.48 -18.06 12.35
CA LEU A 118 6.69 -17.89 13.16
C LEU A 118 6.47 -17.09 14.43
N TYR A 119 5.47 -16.22 14.44
CA TYR A 119 5.27 -15.26 15.51
C TYR A 119 4.03 -15.61 16.34
N HIS A 120 4.12 -15.39 17.64
CA HIS A 120 3.00 -15.44 18.57
C HIS A 120 2.95 -14.10 19.29
N GLU A 121 1.83 -13.38 19.20
CA GLU A 121 1.66 -12.05 19.83
C GLU A 121 2.75 -11.01 19.45
N GLY A 122 3.35 -11.15 18.27
CA GLY A 122 4.40 -10.24 17.78
C GLY A 122 5.81 -10.62 18.22
N GLU A 123 5.99 -11.66 19.02
CA GLU A 123 7.28 -12.24 19.39
C GLU A 123 7.55 -13.53 18.61
N LEU A 124 8.83 -13.84 18.36
CA LEU A 124 9.21 -15.08 17.70
C LEU A 124 8.90 -16.24 18.66
N LYS A 125 8.15 -17.25 18.18
CA LYS A 125 7.80 -18.43 18.98
C LYS A 125 9.03 -19.06 19.63
N SER A 126 8.93 -19.38 20.91
CA SER A 126 10.00 -20.08 21.62
C SER A 126 10.19 -21.50 21.10
N PHE A 127 11.36 -22.10 21.37
CA PHE A 127 11.62 -23.50 20.99
C PHE A 127 10.57 -24.46 21.56
N LEU A 128 10.10 -24.20 22.79
CA LEU A 128 9.10 -25.04 23.46
C LEU A 128 7.72 -24.90 22.81
N GLU A 129 7.29 -23.69 22.49
CA GLU A 129 6.03 -23.45 21.76
C GLU A 129 6.07 -24.05 20.36
N LEU A 130 7.18 -23.88 19.67
CA LEU A 130 7.33 -24.39 18.31
C LEU A 130 7.30 -25.91 18.31
N LYS A 131 8.00 -26.54 19.26
CA LYS A 131 7.94 -28.00 19.49
C LYS A 131 6.55 -28.49 19.88
N ALA A 132 5.80 -27.73 20.68
CA ALA A 132 4.42 -28.06 21.05
C ALA A 132 3.45 -27.92 19.86
N SER A 133 3.69 -26.95 18.98
CA SER A 133 2.86 -26.71 17.79
C SER A 133 3.15 -27.65 16.62
N CYS A 134 4.33 -28.26 16.60
CA CYS A 134 4.73 -29.18 15.53
C CYS A 134 4.24 -30.61 15.84
N PRO A 135 3.52 -31.25 14.90
CA PRO A 135 3.06 -32.64 15.08
C PRO A 135 4.22 -33.64 15.15
N THR A 136 5.40 -33.31 14.61
CA THR A 136 6.60 -34.15 14.78
C THR A 136 7.51 -33.61 15.89
N GLN A 137 7.76 -34.43 16.91
CA GLN A 137 8.62 -34.08 18.06
C GLN A 137 10.13 -33.99 17.71
N HIS A 138 10.49 -34.11 16.43
CA HIS A 138 11.87 -34.10 15.93
C HIS A 138 12.44 -32.70 15.66
N VAL A 139 11.83 -31.65 16.22
CA VAL A 139 12.40 -30.30 16.16
C VAL A 139 13.66 -30.28 17.04
N THR A 140 14.83 -30.26 16.40
CA THR A 140 16.11 -30.12 17.10
C THR A 140 16.39 -28.65 17.40
N GLN A 141 17.12 -28.39 18.49
CA GLN A 141 17.48 -27.04 18.89
C GLN A 141 18.33 -26.34 17.81
N PHE A 142 19.21 -27.09 17.14
CA PHE A 142 19.99 -26.59 16.00
C PHE A 142 19.11 -26.07 14.85
N ARG A 143 18.07 -26.81 14.46
CA ARG A 143 17.14 -26.37 13.42
C ARG A 143 16.39 -25.11 13.82
N TYR A 144 15.98 -25.05 15.08
CA TYR A 144 15.35 -23.86 15.64
C TYR A 144 16.30 -22.65 15.62
N ASP A 145 17.58 -22.82 15.96
CA ASP A 145 18.55 -21.75 15.92
C ASP A 145 18.79 -21.22 14.50
N GLN A 146 18.80 -22.10 13.49
CA GLN A 146 18.85 -21.69 12.08
C GLN A 146 17.63 -20.86 11.67
N LEU A 147 16.43 -21.29 12.10
CA LEU A 147 15.18 -20.58 11.86
C LEU A 147 15.19 -19.20 12.54
N ARG A 148 15.61 -19.16 13.81
CA ARG A 148 15.71 -17.94 14.62
C ARG A 148 16.71 -16.96 14.01
N HIS A 149 17.87 -17.44 13.60
CA HIS A 149 18.88 -16.60 12.94
C HIS A 149 18.35 -16.01 11.64
N GLY A 150 17.68 -16.81 10.80
CA GLY A 150 17.05 -16.33 9.56
C GLY A 150 15.95 -15.31 9.82
N ALA A 151 15.13 -15.53 10.86
CA ALA A 151 14.08 -14.60 11.25
C ALA A 151 14.64 -13.27 11.78
N GLN A 152 15.66 -13.30 12.64
CA GLN A 152 16.30 -12.10 13.17
C GLN A 152 17.03 -11.29 12.10
N ALA A 153 17.70 -11.98 11.16
CA ALA A 153 18.38 -11.32 10.04
C ALA A 153 17.39 -10.65 9.07
N GLN A 154 16.23 -11.28 8.85
CA GLN A 154 15.21 -10.78 7.92
C GLN A 154 14.27 -9.76 8.57
N PHE A 155 13.99 -9.90 9.86
CA PHE A 155 13.03 -9.09 10.62
C PHE A 155 13.70 -8.52 11.89
N PRO A 156 14.49 -7.44 11.77
CA PRO A 156 15.14 -6.82 12.92
C PRO A 156 14.14 -6.29 13.96
N ASN A 157 12.96 -5.84 13.52
CA ASN A 157 11.85 -5.43 14.38
C ASN A 157 10.54 -6.08 13.90
N PRO A 158 10.16 -7.26 14.40
CA PRO A 158 9.03 -8.02 13.86
C PRO A 158 7.67 -7.34 14.07
N GLN A 159 7.47 -6.64 15.20
CA GLN A 159 6.21 -5.98 15.54
C GLN A 159 5.89 -4.80 14.62
N SER A 160 6.90 -4.02 14.21
CA SER A 160 6.69 -2.91 13.27
C SER A 160 6.66 -3.36 11.81
N THR A 161 7.27 -4.50 11.50
CA THR A 161 7.54 -4.91 10.12
C THR A 161 6.47 -5.88 9.60
N ILE A 162 5.85 -6.72 10.44
CA ILE A 162 4.90 -7.74 9.99
C ILE A 162 3.47 -7.28 10.24
N VAL A 163 2.93 -6.49 9.33
CA VAL A 163 1.56 -5.96 9.43
C VAL A 163 0.84 -6.15 8.10
N ALA A 164 -0.35 -6.73 8.14
CA ALA A 164 -1.21 -6.82 6.97
C ALA A 164 -1.70 -5.42 6.59
N THR A 165 -1.46 -5.01 5.35
CA THR A 165 -1.94 -3.71 4.86
C THR A 165 -3.46 -3.69 4.79
N SER A 166 -4.07 -2.51 4.87
CA SER A 166 -5.52 -2.35 4.67
C SER A 166 -5.99 -2.93 3.33
N LEU A 167 -5.14 -2.82 2.29
CA LEU A 167 -5.36 -3.42 0.98
C LEU A 167 -5.34 -4.95 1.04
N GLU A 168 -4.34 -5.53 1.71
CA GLU A 168 -4.25 -6.98 1.89
C GLU A 168 -5.44 -7.54 2.67
N ASN A 169 -5.86 -6.87 3.73
CA ASN A 169 -7.07 -7.23 4.48
C ASN A 169 -8.32 -7.17 3.58
N ALA A 170 -8.46 -6.11 2.77
CA ALA A 170 -9.56 -5.98 1.82
C ALA A 170 -9.59 -7.09 0.76
N LEU A 171 -8.42 -7.60 0.35
CA LEU A 171 -8.31 -8.71 -0.59
C LEU A 171 -8.59 -10.07 0.04
N GLN A 172 -8.37 -10.22 1.34
CA GLN A 172 -8.56 -11.49 2.04
C GLN A 172 -9.92 -11.62 2.73
N LEU A 173 -10.62 -10.51 2.96
CA LEU A 173 -12.00 -10.52 3.47
C LEU A 173 -12.88 -11.31 2.50
N GLN A 174 -13.47 -12.42 2.96
CA GLN A 174 -14.37 -13.26 2.17
C GLN A 174 -15.74 -12.60 1.93
N VAL A 175 -16.23 -11.80 2.89
CA VAL A 175 -17.58 -11.22 2.84
C VAL A 175 -17.52 -9.70 2.70
N VAL A 176 -17.22 -9.20 1.50
CA VAL A 176 -17.38 -7.77 1.20
C VAL A 176 -18.43 -7.64 0.11
N GLY A 177 -19.58 -7.03 0.43
CA GLY A 177 -20.68 -6.85 -0.54
C GLY A 177 -20.34 -5.92 -1.72
N LYS A 178 -19.29 -5.07 -1.58
CA LYS A 178 -18.79 -4.16 -2.62
C LYS A 178 -17.25 -4.13 -2.65
N PRO A 179 -16.59 -5.22 -3.10
CA PRO A 179 -15.14 -5.35 -2.98
C PRO A 179 -14.39 -4.31 -3.81
N LEU A 180 -14.94 -3.91 -4.97
CA LEU A 180 -14.35 -2.89 -5.83
C LEU A 180 -14.23 -1.53 -5.12
N SER A 181 -15.29 -1.10 -4.45
CA SER A 181 -15.30 0.17 -3.71
C SER A 181 -14.34 0.13 -2.52
N ALA A 182 -14.34 -0.97 -1.74
CA ALA A 182 -13.44 -1.13 -0.61
C ALA A 182 -11.96 -1.09 -1.04
N ILE A 183 -11.60 -1.81 -2.10
CA ILE A 183 -10.24 -1.83 -2.65
C ILE A 183 -9.87 -0.45 -3.21
N TYR A 184 -10.79 0.21 -3.93
CA TYR A 184 -10.57 1.55 -4.45
C TYR A 184 -10.27 2.58 -3.34
N HIS A 185 -11.06 2.58 -2.26
CA HIS A 185 -10.80 3.47 -1.12
C HIS A 185 -9.48 3.16 -0.41
N SER A 186 -9.10 1.88 -0.29
CA SER A 186 -7.78 1.50 0.24
C SER A 186 -6.61 1.98 -0.63
N LEU A 187 -6.79 2.03 -1.96
CA LEU A 187 -5.80 2.60 -2.89
C LEU A 187 -5.79 4.15 -2.87
N LEU A 188 -6.93 4.77 -2.57
CA LEU A 188 -7.09 6.22 -2.54
C LEU A 188 -6.55 6.85 -1.24
N ALA A 189 -6.69 6.16 -0.10
CA ALA A 189 -6.31 6.68 1.21
C ALA A 189 -4.85 7.19 1.33
N PRO A 190 -3.83 6.53 0.75
CA PRO A 190 -2.47 7.05 0.73
C PRO A 190 -2.33 8.35 -0.09
N GLU A 191 -3.11 8.50 -1.16
CA GLU A 191 -3.08 9.69 -2.01
C GLU A 191 -3.77 10.89 -1.35
N GLU A 192 -4.83 10.66 -0.55
CA GLU A 192 -5.49 11.71 0.22
C GLU A 192 -4.59 12.26 1.33
N LYS A 193 -3.86 11.38 2.03
CA LYS A 193 -2.96 11.75 3.14
C LYS A 193 -1.74 12.57 2.71
N ARG A 194 -1.35 12.53 1.44
CA ARG A 194 -0.21 13.32 0.96
C ARG A 194 -0.60 14.80 1.00
N PRO A 195 0.17 15.70 1.62
CA PRO A 195 -0.14 17.12 1.56
C PRO A 195 -0.04 17.62 0.11
N LEU A 196 -0.96 18.52 -0.29
CA LEU A 196 -0.89 19.14 -1.61
C LEU A 196 0.35 20.04 -1.69
N LYS A 197 1.11 19.96 -2.78
CA LYS A 197 2.26 20.87 -3.00
C LYS A 197 1.83 22.34 -2.96
N CYS A 198 0.64 22.65 -3.50
CA CYS A 198 0.11 24.01 -3.43
C CYS A 198 -0.27 24.41 -2.00
N PHE A 199 -0.89 23.54 -1.21
CA PHE A 199 -1.20 23.81 0.20
C PHE A 199 0.06 24.04 1.03
N GLN A 200 1.10 23.21 0.86
CA GLN A 200 2.39 23.40 1.53
C GLN A 200 3.04 24.74 1.19
N LYS A 201 2.91 25.18 -0.06
CA LYS A 201 3.39 26.49 -0.48
C LYS A 201 2.58 27.63 0.15
N TRP A 202 1.25 27.47 0.23
CA TRP A 202 0.36 28.46 0.83
C TRP A 202 0.60 28.64 2.33
N ILE A 203 0.81 27.55 3.08
CA ILE A 203 1.19 27.63 4.50
C ILE A 203 2.47 28.44 4.70
N ARG A 204 3.42 28.35 3.75
CA ARG A 204 4.70 29.06 3.84
C ARG A 204 4.59 30.53 3.44
N ASP A 205 3.72 30.85 2.48
CA ASP A 205 3.63 32.18 1.88
C ASP A 205 2.55 33.06 2.57
N ILE A 206 1.61 32.47 3.32
CA ILE A 206 0.55 33.15 4.08
C ILE A 206 0.68 32.80 5.56
N ASP A 207 1.02 33.79 6.39
CA ASP A 207 1.05 33.60 7.85
C ASP A 207 -0.36 33.30 8.38
N ASN A 208 -0.47 32.31 9.29
CA ASN A 208 -1.70 31.83 9.94
C ASN A 208 -2.73 31.10 9.05
N LEU A 209 -2.34 30.54 7.91
CA LEU A 209 -3.23 29.65 7.15
C LEU A 209 -3.24 28.24 7.77
N ASP A 210 -4.34 27.88 8.43
CA ASP A 210 -4.60 26.53 8.94
C ASP A 210 -5.44 25.68 7.97
N GLU A 211 -5.56 24.39 8.27
CA GLU A 211 -6.30 23.43 7.44
C GLU A 211 -7.81 23.75 7.39
N GLU A 212 -8.36 24.33 8.47
CA GLU A 212 -9.76 24.77 8.54
C GLU A 212 -10.03 25.97 7.62
N SER A 213 -9.15 26.98 7.62
CA SER A 213 -9.25 28.12 6.71
C SER A 213 -9.13 27.67 5.25
N TRP A 214 -8.25 26.70 4.98
CA TRP A 214 -8.11 26.11 3.65
C TRP A 214 -9.39 25.42 3.18
N GLU A 215 -9.99 24.57 4.03
CA GLU A 215 -11.25 23.91 3.72
C GLU A 215 -12.36 24.94 3.43
N LEU A 216 -12.43 26.01 4.22
CA LEU A 216 -13.40 27.09 4.05
C LEU A 216 -13.23 27.82 2.71
N ILE A 217 -11.98 28.17 2.34
CA ILE A 217 -11.66 28.79 1.04
C ILE A 217 -12.08 27.88 -0.11
N MET A 218 -11.74 26.59 -0.05
CA MET A 218 -12.09 25.61 -1.08
C MET A 218 -13.61 25.44 -1.18
N ARG A 219 -14.31 25.38 -0.05
CA ARG A 219 -15.77 25.26 0.01
C ARG A 219 -16.45 26.48 -0.61
N HIS A 220 -16.03 27.69 -0.27
CA HIS A 220 -16.60 28.91 -0.84
C HIS A 220 -16.32 29.03 -2.34
N MET A 221 -15.08 28.79 -2.76
CA MET A 221 -14.70 28.83 -4.18
C MET A 221 -15.57 27.86 -4.99
N LEU A 222 -15.63 26.59 -4.59
CA LEU A 222 -16.35 25.55 -5.33
C LEU A 222 -17.88 25.64 -5.21
N ALA A 223 -18.40 26.34 -4.20
CA ALA A 223 -19.83 26.60 -4.06
C ALA A 223 -20.33 27.73 -4.95
N THR A 224 -19.46 28.68 -5.32
CA THR A 224 -19.84 29.83 -6.17
C THR A 224 -20.23 29.44 -7.59
N THR A 225 -19.80 28.27 -8.07
CA THR A 225 -20.05 27.81 -9.44
C THR A 225 -20.75 26.46 -9.45
N ILE A 226 -21.74 26.30 -10.33
CA ILE A 226 -22.47 25.03 -10.48
C ILE A 226 -21.78 24.14 -11.52
N SER A 227 -21.21 24.76 -12.57
CA SER A 227 -20.54 24.08 -13.68
C SER A 227 -19.22 23.44 -13.26
N ALA A 228 -19.05 22.14 -13.53
CA ALA A 228 -17.80 21.43 -13.29
C ALA A 228 -16.62 22.02 -14.09
N ARG A 229 -16.90 22.61 -15.27
CA ARG A 229 -15.90 23.30 -16.08
C ARG A 229 -15.37 24.54 -15.37
N ASP A 230 -16.25 25.31 -14.74
CA ASP A 230 -15.88 26.55 -14.06
C ASP A 230 -15.13 26.26 -12.76
N LYS A 231 -15.56 25.23 -12.01
CA LYS A 231 -14.82 24.71 -10.85
C LYS A 231 -13.40 24.28 -11.22
N LEU A 232 -13.22 23.62 -12.36
CA LEU A 232 -11.89 23.23 -12.86
C LEU A 232 -11.04 24.46 -13.19
N VAL A 233 -11.63 25.49 -13.81
CA VAL A 233 -10.93 26.74 -14.12
C VAL A 233 -10.50 27.45 -12.84
N GLN A 234 -11.38 27.55 -11.83
CA GLN A 234 -11.07 28.15 -10.53
C GLN A 234 -9.94 27.40 -9.81
N LEU A 235 -9.98 26.06 -9.79
CA LEU A 235 -8.91 25.23 -9.23
C LEU A 235 -7.57 25.40 -9.95
N LYS A 236 -7.59 25.42 -11.30
CA LYS A 236 -6.39 25.67 -12.09
C LYS A 236 -5.84 27.06 -11.82
N PHE A 237 -6.70 28.08 -11.73
CA PHE A 237 -6.28 29.43 -11.42
C PHE A 237 -5.62 29.50 -10.05
N MET A 238 -6.20 28.87 -9.03
CA MET A 238 -5.63 28.79 -7.68
C MET A 238 -4.26 28.09 -7.65
N GLN A 239 -4.11 27.00 -8.40
CA GLN A 239 -2.84 26.27 -8.49
C GLN A 239 -1.78 27.06 -9.28
N LEU A 240 -2.17 27.71 -10.39
CA LEU A 240 -1.25 28.40 -11.30
C LEU A 240 -0.81 29.79 -10.82
N THR A 241 -1.69 30.56 -10.17
CA THR A 241 -1.37 31.91 -9.66
C THR A 241 -0.17 31.89 -8.73
N PHE A 242 -0.01 30.81 -7.96
CA PHE A 242 1.11 30.69 -7.04
C PHE A 242 2.26 29.83 -7.55
N ASP A 243 2.07 28.91 -8.50
CA ASP A 243 3.22 28.29 -9.19
C ASP A 243 4.07 29.34 -9.94
N ARG A 244 3.47 30.47 -10.33
CA ARG A 244 4.15 31.60 -11.00
C ARG A 244 4.39 32.85 -10.15
N ALA A 245 3.97 32.89 -8.88
CA ALA A 245 4.26 34.04 -8.03
C ALA A 245 5.78 34.11 -7.76
N PRO A 246 6.48 35.19 -8.18
CA PRO A 246 7.88 35.39 -7.82
C PRO A 246 8.01 35.54 -6.31
N HIS A 247 9.14 35.08 -5.77
CA HIS A 247 9.44 35.22 -4.35
C HIS A 247 9.31 36.71 -3.97
N PRO A 248 8.71 37.07 -2.82
CA PRO A 248 8.63 38.47 -2.39
C PRO A 248 10.00 39.15 -2.18
N ASN A 249 11.11 38.40 -2.26
CA ASN A 249 12.46 38.94 -2.24
C ASN A 249 12.94 39.50 -3.61
N ASP A 250 12.24 39.22 -4.70
CA ASP A 250 12.62 39.71 -6.04
C ASP A 250 11.99 41.07 -6.39
N LEU A 251 11.19 41.66 -5.49
CA LEU A 251 10.61 43.00 -5.65
C LEU A 251 11.43 44.13 -5.00
N ASN A 252 12.64 43.84 -4.53
CA ASN A 252 13.60 44.85 -4.05
C ASN A 252 14.58 45.31 -5.14
N PHE A 253 14.07 45.67 -6.33
CA PHE A 253 14.83 46.43 -7.31
C PHE A 253 13.90 47.38 -8.06
N SER A 254 13.53 48.49 -7.41
CA SER A 254 13.14 49.76 -8.05
C SER A 254 12.87 50.82 -6.98
N SER A 255 13.92 51.24 -6.26
CA SER A 255 13.88 52.45 -5.40
C SER A 255 15.18 53.25 -5.49
N SER A 256 15.79 53.31 -6.67
CA SER A 256 17.00 54.11 -6.91
C SER A 256 16.91 54.89 -8.23
N LEU A 257 15.78 55.56 -8.45
CA LEU A 257 15.57 56.53 -9.53
C LEU A 257 14.42 57.46 -9.12
N ILE A 258 14.67 58.32 -8.12
CA ILE A 258 14.13 59.67 -7.90
C ILE A 258 14.92 60.21 -6.70
N GLN A 259 16.04 60.85 -6.98
CA GLN A 259 16.62 61.95 -6.19
C GLN A 259 17.64 62.61 -7.10
N GLY A 260 17.12 63.54 -7.91
CA GLY A 260 17.92 64.58 -8.53
C GLY A 260 17.95 65.77 -7.59
N GLU A 261 19.17 66.19 -7.26
CA GLU A 261 19.56 67.61 -7.16
C GLU A 261 20.79 67.80 -8.05
#